data_AF-A0A6J1PQJ4-F1
#
_entry.id   AF-A0A6J1PQJ4-F1
#
_cell.length_a   1.000
_cell.length_b   1.000
_cell.length_c   1.000
_cell.angle_alpha   90.00
_cell.angle_beta   90.00
_cell.angle_gamma   90.00
#
_symmetry.space_group_name_H-M   'P 1'
#
loop_
_entity.id
_entity.type
_entity.pdbx_description
1 polymer ?
#
loop_
_entity_poly.entity_id
_entity_poly.type
_entity_poly.pdbx_seq_one_letter_code
_entity_poly.pdbx_strand_id
1 'polypeptide(L)'
;MVVGILLAVDLTIMTTWQVADPFYRAIKQMEPYHHPSSEDIIIIPENEYCQSNQMNIYLFCIYAYKGLLMIFGAFLAWETRHVSIPALNDSKYVGMSVYNVVIMCVTGAAISFVLTDKQDAMFIMLAVFIIFCSTATLCLVFIPKVRLCILLDVLHFKLADLRS
;
A
#
# COMPACT_ATOMS: atom_id res chain seq x y z
N MET A 1 6.72 15.81 14.96
CA MET A 1 7.36 14.95 15.98
C MET A 1 6.85 13.51 15.92
N VAL A 2 5.53 13.25 16.05
CA VAL A 2 4.96 11.88 16.03
C VAL A 2 5.33 11.06 14.80
N VAL A 3 5.25 11.63 13.59
CA VAL A 3 5.62 10.93 12.34
C VAL A 3 7.08 10.46 12.36
N GLY A 4 7.99 11.26 12.92
CA GLY A 4 9.40 10.88 13.04
C GLY A 4 9.63 9.71 13.99
N ILE A 5 8.85 9.63 15.08
CA ILE A 5 8.90 8.49 16.01
C ILE A 5 8.40 7.22 15.32
N LEU A 6 7.27 7.29 14.60
CA LEU A 6 6.74 6.13 13.87
C LEU A 6 7.75 5.62 12.84
N LEU A 7 8.38 6.52 12.09
CA LEU A 7 9.42 6.17 11.12
C LEU A 7 10.66 5.55 11.79
N ALA A 8 11.10 6.09 12.94
CA ALA A 8 12.22 5.52 13.69
C ALA A 8 11.91 4.10 14.19
N VAL A 9 10.67 3.83 14.63
CA VAL A 9 10.20 2.48 15.00
C VAL A 9 10.27 1.54 13.80
N ASP A 10 9.77 1.96 12.63
CA ASP A 10 9.85 1.16 11.40
C ASP A 10 11.28 0.81 11.01
N LEU A 11 12.18 1.79 11.01
CA LEU A 11 13.60 1.57 10.72
C LEU A 11 14.23 0.61 11.73
N THR A 12 13.92 0.75 13.01
CA THR A 12 14.44 -0.13 14.06
C THR A 12 13.98 -1.57 13.88
N ILE A 13 12.70 -1.79 13.57
CA ILE A 13 12.15 -3.13 13.33
C ILE A 13 12.81 -3.77 12.10
N MET A 14 12.88 -3.04 10.98
CA MET A 14 13.46 -3.55 9.73
C MET A 14 14.96 -3.85 9.86
N THR A 15 15.71 -2.96 10.51
CA THR A 15 17.15 -3.16 10.73
C THR A 15 17.41 -4.32 11.69
N THR A 16 16.63 -4.45 12.75
CA THR A 16 16.74 -5.58 13.69
C THR A 16 16.51 -6.91 12.98
N TRP A 17 15.48 -7.00 12.12
CA TRP A 17 15.25 -8.21 11.32
C TRP A 17 16.42 -8.50 10.39
N GLN A 18 16.88 -7.52 9.61
CA GLN A 18 17.99 -7.71 8.67
C GLN A 18 19.30 -8.14 9.32
N VAL A 19 19.58 -7.67 10.54
CA VAL A 19 20.80 -8.04 11.29
C VAL A 19 20.66 -9.40 11.97
N ALA A 20 19.49 -9.71 12.53
CA ALA A 20 19.29 -10.95 13.29
C ALA A 20 19.00 -12.18 12.41
N ASP A 21 18.30 -12.01 11.30
CA ASP A 21 17.91 -13.08 10.38
C ASP A 21 17.92 -12.56 8.92
N PRO A 22 19.11 -12.46 8.30
CA PRO A 22 19.27 -11.89 6.97
C PRO A 22 18.57 -12.74 5.89
N PHE A 23 18.10 -12.07 4.85
CA PHE A 23 17.49 -12.74 3.71
C PHE A 23 18.52 -13.46 2.86
N TYR A 24 18.18 -14.67 2.42
CA TYR A 24 18.93 -15.46 1.46
C TYR A 24 18.01 -15.91 0.32
N ARG A 25 18.62 -16.33 -0.79
CA ARG A 25 17.89 -16.89 -1.93
C ARG A 25 17.52 -18.34 -1.64
N ALA A 26 16.23 -18.65 -1.67
CA ALA A 26 15.70 -20.00 -1.61
C ALA A 26 15.11 -20.40 -2.98
N ILE A 27 15.06 -21.69 -3.28
CA ILE A 27 14.49 -22.23 -4.52
C ILE A 27 13.40 -23.23 -4.14
N LYS A 28 12.23 -23.12 -4.75
CA LYS A 28 11.14 -24.10 -4.62
C LYS A 28 10.92 -24.77 -5.97
N GLN A 29 11.08 -26.09 -6.00
CA GLN A 29 10.74 -26.89 -7.17
C GLN A 29 9.22 -27.02 -7.28
N MET A 30 8.70 -26.79 -8.48
CA MET A 30 7.29 -26.95 -8.82
C MET A 30 7.03 -28.31 -9.47
N GLU A 31 5.76 -28.62 -9.73
CA GLU A 31 5.41 -29.91 -10.33
C GLU A 31 6.02 -30.07 -11.74
N PRO A 32 6.64 -31.23 -12.02
CA PRO A 32 7.21 -31.51 -13.33
C PRO A 32 6.13 -31.67 -14.41
N TYR A 33 6.45 -31.27 -15.64
CA TYR A 33 5.60 -31.49 -16.81
C TYR A 33 6.41 -32.01 -17.99
N HIS A 34 5.77 -32.76 -18.88
CA HIS A 34 6.43 -33.30 -20.08
C HIS A 34 6.63 -32.23 -21.14
N HIS A 35 7.75 -32.29 -21.85
CA HIS A 35 8.04 -31.38 -22.95
C HIS A 35 7.01 -31.57 -24.09
N PRO A 36 6.45 -30.49 -24.67
CA PRO A 36 5.33 -30.58 -25.62
C PRO A 36 5.68 -31.27 -26.95
N SER A 37 6.96 -31.42 -27.27
CA SER A 37 7.42 -32.00 -28.55
C SER A 37 8.28 -33.26 -28.41
N SER A 38 8.58 -33.71 -27.19
CA SER A 38 9.49 -34.83 -26.95
C SER A 38 9.13 -35.57 -25.67
N GLU A 39 8.81 -36.86 -25.78
CA GLU A 39 8.32 -37.68 -24.66
C GLU A 39 9.43 -38.00 -23.64
N ASP A 40 10.70 -38.00 -24.07
CA ASP A 40 11.86 -38.33 -23.23
C ASP A 40 12.38 -37.16 -22.37
N ILE A 41 11.73 -35.98 -22.44
CA ILE A 41 12.15 -34.79 -21.70
C ILE A 41 11.07 -34.40 -20.68
N ILE A 42 11.47 -34.34 -19.42
CA ILE A 42 10.66 -33.82 -18.31
C ILE A 42 11.25 -32.49 -17.87
N ILE A 43 10.41 -31.46 -17.80
CA ILE A 43 10.78 -30.12 -17.34
C ILE A 43 10.33 -29.97 -15.89
N ILE A 44 11.27 -29.61 -15.01
CA ILE A 44 11.01 -29.28 -13.61
C ILE A 44 11.20 -27.77 -13.46
N PRO A 45 10.11 -26.99 -13.34
CA PRO A 45 10.25 -25.56 -13.17
C PRO A 45 10.62 -25.22 -11.72
N GLU A 46 11.42 -24.17 -11.54
CA GLU A 46 11.94 -23.73 -10.25
C GLU A 46 11.60 -22.26 -10.02
N ASN A 47 11.04 -21.94 -8.85
CA ASN A 47 10.79 -20.57 -8.43
C ASN A 47 11.85 -20.13 -7.41
N GLU A 48 12.44 -18.96 -7.63
CA GLU A 48 13.36 -18.34 -6.67
C GLU A 48 12.60 -17.41 -5.71
N TYR A 49 12.96 -17.43 -4.43
CA TYR A 49 12.36 -16.62 -3.37
C TYR A 49 13.45 -15.96 -2.52
N CYS A 50 13.14 -14.78 -1.98
CA CYS A 50 13.88 -14.19 -0.88
C CYS A 50 13.24 -14.66 0.43
N GLN A 51 14.00 -15.40 1.24
CA GLN A 51 13.49 -16.02 2.47
C GLN A 51 14.45 -15.77 3.62
N SER A 52 13.93 -15.68 4.84
CA SER A 52 14.70 -15.78 6.08
C SER A 52 14.16 -16.93 6.92
N ASN A 53 14.94 -17.41 7.88
CA ASN A 53 14.60 -18.63 8.62
C ASN A 53 13.31 -18.47 9.45
N GLN A 54 13.08 -17.28 10.00
CA GLN A 54 11.93 -16.94 10.83
C GLN A 54 11.02 -15.89 10.17
N MET A 55 10.97 -15.87 8.84
CA MET A 55 10.23 -14.86 8.04
C MET A 55 8.77 -14.68 8.49
N ASN A 56 8.06 -15.77 8.78
CA ASN A 56 6.66 -15.70 9.21
C ASN A 56 6.47 -14.94 10.53
N ILE A 57 7.39 -15.09 11.49
CA ILE A 57 7.32 -14.43 12.80
C ILE A 57 7.48 -12.91 12.60
N TYR A 58 8.51 -12.49 11.86
CA TYR A 58 8.76 -11.08 11.60
C TYR A 58 7.64 -10.43 10.77
N LEU A 59 7.16 -11.10 9.72
CA LEU A 59 6.02 -10.62 8.94
C LEU A 59 4.77 -10.46 9.80
N PHE A 60 4.47 -11.43 10.68
CA PHE A 60 3.33 -11.36 11.58
C PHE A 60 3.45 -10.16 12.53
N CYS A 61 4.62 -9.94 13.14
CA CYS A 61 4.86 -8.78 14.00
C CYS A 61 4.63 -7.45 13.27
N ILE A 62 5.15 -7.31 12.04
CA ILE A 62 4.99 -6.10 11.23
C ILE A 62 3.53 -5.90 10.82
N TYR A 63 2.86 -6.95 10.36
CA TYR A 63 1.45 -6.87 9.98
C TYR A 63 0.54 -6.55 11.15
N ALA A 64 0.80 -7.10 12.34
CA ALA A 64 0.06 -6.74 13.55
C ALA A 64 0.27 -5.25 13.89
N TYR A 65 1.52 -4.78 13.92
CA TYR A 65 1.84 -3.37 14.19
C TYR A 65 1.18 -2.40 13.20
N LYS A 66 1.34 -2.66 11.90
CA LYS A 66 0.74 -1.83 10.83
C LYS A 66 -0.78 -1.94 10.82
N GLY A 67 -1.34 -3.12 11.06
CA GLY A 67 -2.77 -3.35 11.19
C GLY A 67 -3.39 -2.53 12.32
N LEU A 68 -2.78 -2.54 13.50
CA LEU A 68 -3.22 -1.72 14.63
C LEU A 68 -3.18 -0.22 14.33
N LEU A 69 -2.11 0.26 13.68
CA LEU A 69 -2.02 1.65 13.24
C LEU A 69 -3.10 2.02 12.22
N MET A 70 -3.39 1.13 11.28
CA MET A 70 -4.45 1.31 10.30
C MET A 70 -5.84 1.37 10.94
N ILE A 71 -6.13 0.49 11.91
CA ILE A 71 -7.39 0.50 12.68
C ILE A 71 -7.52 1.81 13.47
N PHE A 72 -6.45 2.23 14.15
CA PHE A 72 -6.44 3.50 14.88
C PHE A 72 -6.68 4.70 13.95
N GLY A 73 -6.02 4.72 12.78
CA GLY A 73 -6.25 5.75 11.76
C GLY A 73 -7.69 5.76 11.25
N ALA A 74 -8.28 4.59 11.01
CA ALA A 74 -9.68 4.47 10.61
C ALA A 74 -10.65 4.95 11.71
N PHE A 75 -10.36 4.64 12.97
CA PHE A 75 -11.13 5.12 14.12
C PHE A 75 -11.11 6.65 14.21
N LEU A 76 -9.94 7.28 14.10
CA LEU A 76 -9.83 8.74 14.06
C LEU A 76 -10.57 9.35 12.86
N ALA A 77 -10.51 8.71 11.70
CA ALA A 77 -11.25 9.12 10.50
C ALA A 77 -12.78 8.99 10.69
N TRP A 78 -13.23 8.00 11.46
CA TRP A 78 -14.65 7.81 11.77
C TRP A 78 -15.18 8.92 12.68
N GLU A 79 -14.47 9.21 13.77
CA GLU A 79 -14.84 10.25 14.73
C GLU A 79 -14.88 11.65 14.07
N THR A 80 -14.00 11.90 13.10
CA THR A 80 -13.91 13.19 12.40
C THR A 80 -14.89 13.35 11.23
N ARG A 81 -15.70 12.33 10.89
CA ARG A 81 -16.59 12.35 9.71
C ARG A 81 -17.74 13.37 9.80
N HIS A 82 -18.27 13.58 11.00
CA HIS A 82 -19.47 14.41 11.23
C HIS A 82 -19.14 15.84 11.67
N VAL A 83 -17.86 16.18 11.87
CA VAL A 83 -17.43 17.52 12.28
C VAL A 83 -17.21 18.38 11.03
N SER A 84 -18.26 19.04 10.55
CA SER A 84 -18.21 19.91 9.38
C SER A 84 -17.92 21.37 9.76
N ILE A 85 -16.68 21.65 10.16
CA ILE A 85 -16.17 23.03 10.27
C ILE A 85 -15.53 23.39 8.92
N PRO A 86 -15.87 24.52 8.27
CA PRO A 86 -15.36 24.86 6.94
C PRO A 86 -13.83 24.91 6.83
N ALA A 87 -13.11 25.15 7.94
CA ALA A 87 -11.66 25.07 8.02
C ALA A 87 -11.09 23.64 8.03
N LEU A 88 -11.92 22.61 8.23
CA LEU A 88 -11.52 21.21 8.39
C LEU A 88 -12.01 20.28 7.27
N ASN A 89 -12.64 20.80 6.21
CA ASN A 89 -13.16 19.95 5.12
C ASN A 89 -12.07 19.13 4.40
N ASP A 90 -10.80 19.53 4.54
CA ASP A 90 -9.62 18.77 4.10
C ASP A 90 -9.49 17.42 4.83
N SER A 91 -9.86 17.36 6.12
CA SER A 91 -9.80 16.13 6.92
C SER A 91 -10.77 15.06 6.42
N LYS A 92 -11.87 15.45 5.76
CA LYS A 92 -12.84 14.51 5.18
C LYS A 92 -12.25 13.72 4.02
N TYR A 93 -11.51 14.38 3.13
CA TYR A 93 -10.82 13.73 2.01
C TYR A 93 -9.66 12.86 2.50
N VAL A 94 -8.93 13.32 3.51
CA VAL A 94 -7.93 12.51 4.21
C VAL A 94 -8.57 11.27 4.83
N GLY A 95 -9.71 11.40 5.52
CA GLY A 95 -10.44 10.27 6.09
C GLY A 95 -10.92 9.26 5.04
N MET A 96 -11.45 9.72 3.91
CA MET A 96 -11.81 8.87 2.76
C MET A 96 -10.60 8.11 2.21
N SER A 97 -9.44 8.75 2.15
CA SER A 97 -8.19 8.12 1.71
C SER A 97 -7.72 7.01 2.67
N VAL A 98 -7.90 7.20 3.99
CA VAL A 98 -7.59 6.16 4.99
C VAL A 98 -8.42 4.91 4.74
N TYR A 99 -9.74 5.04 4.51
CA TYR A 99 -10.58 3.89 4.21
C TYR A 99 -10.16 3.16 2.92
N ASN A 100 -9.81 3.90 1.87
CA ASN A 100 -9.30 3.32 0.63
C ASN A 100 -8.03 2.50 0.86
N VAL A 101 -7.05 3.05 1.60
CA VAL A 101 -5.80 2.37 1.92
C VAL A 101 -6.05 1.12 2.76
N VAL A 102 -6.90 1.20 3.79
CA VAL A 102 -7.22 0.05 4.66
C VAL A 102 -7.80 -1.11 3.86
N ILE A 103 -8.78 -0.85 3.00
CA ILE A 103 -9.42 -1.90 2.18
C ILE A 103 -8.40 -2.54 1.25
N MET A 104 -7.59 -1.74 0.55
CA MET A 104 -6.60 -2.23 -0.41
C MET A 104 -5.46 -3.00 0.27
N CYS A 105 -5.02 -2.58 1.46
CA CYS A 105 -4.00 -3.29 2.23
C CYS A 105 -4.50 -4.66 2.73
N VAL A 106 -5.73 -4.73 3.23
CA VAL A 106 -6.32 -5.99 3.71
C VAL A 106 -6.53 -6.97 2.56
N THR A 107 -7.08 -6.52 1.43
CA THR A 107 -7.25 -7.38 0.26
C THR A 107 -5.92 -7.79 -0.36
N GLY A 108 -4.95 -6.88 -0.45
CA GLY A 108 -3.60 -7.18 -0.95
C GLY A 108 -2.86 -8.21 -0.10
N ALA A 109 -2.96 -8.11 1.23
CA ALA A 109 -2.39 -9.11 2.13
C ALA A 109 -3.04 -10.49 1.96
N ALA A 110 -4.38 -10.54 1.85
CA ALA A 110 -5.10 -11.78 1.62
C ALA A 110 -4.71 -12.44 0.28
N ILE A 111 -4.63 -11.66 -0.79
CA ILE A 111 -4.21 -12.12 -2.12
C ILE A 111 -2.77 -12.65 -2.09
N SER A 112 -1.87 -11.97 -1.39
CA SER A 112 -0.47 -12.41 -1.26
C SER A 112 -0.36 -13.81 -0.66
N PHE A 113 -1.19 -14.11 0.33
CA PHE A 113 -1.22 -15.44 0.95
C PHE A 113 -1.77 -16.50 -0.02
N VAL A 114 -2.86 -16.17 -0.73
CA VAL A 114 -3.53 -17.10 -1.68
C VAL A 114 -2.66 -17.41 -2.91
N LEU A 115 -1.89 -16.45 -3.42
CA LEU A 115 -1.11 -16.58 -4.66
C LEU A 115 0.40 -16.82 -4.46
N THR A 116 0.80 -17.35 -3.29
CA THR A 116 2.22 -17.57 -2.94
C THR A 116 3.02 -18.34 -4.01
N ASP A 117 2.39 -19.29 -4.70
CA ASP A 117 3.05 -20.14 -5.72
C ASP A 117 2.92 -19.63 -7.15
N LYS A 118 2.15 -18.55 -7.37
CA LYS A 118 1.90 -17.95 -8.69
C LYS A 118 2.52 -16.55 -8.75
N GLN A 119 3.85 -16.49 -8.85
CA GLN A 119 4.63 -15.25 -8.72
C GLN A 119 4.20 -14.16 -9.71
N ASP A 120 3.97 -14.48 -10.98
CA ASP A 120 3.54 -13.50 -12.00
C ASP A 120 2.18 -12.87 -11.64
N ALA A 121 1.21 -13.71 -11.28
CA ALA A 121 -0.13 -13.25 -10.92
C ALA A 121 -0.11 -12.45 -9.62
N MET A 122 0.65 -12.89 -8.62
CA MET A 122 0.85 -12.16 -7.37
C MET A 122 1.44 -10.78 -7.63
N PHE A 123 2.50 -10.69 -8.45
CA PHE A 123 3.17 -9.44 -8.78
C PHE A 123 2.21 -8.46 -9.49
N ILE A 124 1.51 -8.90 -10.53
CA ILE A 124 0.57 -8.07 -11.28
C ILE A 124 -0.55 -7.55 -10.36
N MET A 125 -1.14 -8.43 -9.54
CA MET A 125 -2.25 -8.06 -8.66
C MET A 125 -1.81 -7.05 -7.59
N LEU A 126 -0.66 -7.27 -6.95
CA LEU A 126 -0.13 -6.34 -5.95
C LEU A 126 0.27 -5.00 -6.56
N ALA A 127 0.90 -5.00 -7.73
CA ALA A 127 1.26 -3.77 -8.44
C ALA A 127 0.01 -2.93 -8.77
N VAL A 128 -1.05 -3.56 -9.29
CA VAL A 128 -2.32 -2.88 -9.57
C VAL A 128 -2.92 -2.28 -8.29
N PHE A 129 -2.94 -3.03 -7.19
CA PHE A 129 -3.48 -2.54 -5.92
C PHE A 129 -2.68 -1.36 -5.37
N ILE A 130 -1.34 -1.42 -5.42
CA ILE A 130 -0.48 -0.32 -4.98
C ILE A 130 -0.71 0.92 -5.83
N ILE A 131 -0.67 0.79 -7.15
CA ILE A 131 -0.85 1.91 -8.09
C ILE A 131 -2.24 2.53 -7.94
N PHE A 132 -3.29 1.71 -7.86
CA PHE A 132 -4.64 2.19 -7.65
C PHE A 132 -4.78 2.92 -6.32
N CYS A 133 -4.28 2.32 -5.23
CA CYS A 133 -4.34 2.88 -3.90
C CYS A 133 -3.62 4.23 -3.79
N SER A 134 -2.39 4.33 -4.32
CA SER A 134 -1.61 5.57 -4.31
C SER A 134 -2.27 6.65 -5.17
N THR A 135 -2.73 6.29 -6.38
CA THR A 135 -3.37 7.24 -7.30
C THR A 135 -4.67 7.76 -6.73
N ALA A 136 -5.54 6.89 -6.20
CA ALA A 136 -6.79 7.29 -5.57
C ALA A 136 -6.55 8.22 -4.37
N THR A 137 -5.55 7.91 -3.53
CA THR A 137 -5.19 8.75 -2.37
C THR A 137 -4.71 10.14 -2.80
N LEU A 138 -3.81 10.22 -3.78
CA LEU A 138 -3.35 11.51 -4.33
C LEU A 138 -4.51 12.30 -4.95
N CYS A 139 -5.33 11.65 -5.76
CA CYS A 139 -6.50 12.27 -6.38
C CYS A 139 -7.47 12.83 -5.33
N LEU A 140 -7.81 12.05 -4.29
CA LEU A 140 -8.74 12.48 -3.24
C LEU A 140 -8.24 13.71 -2.48
N VAL A 141 -6.94 13.78 -2.19
CA VAL A 141 -6.34 14.88 -1.41
C VAL A 141 -6.09 16.13 -2.25
N PHE A 142 -5.59 15.98 -3.49
CA PHE A 142 -5.12 17.11 -4.29
C PHE A 142 -6.15 17.68 -5.26
N ILE A 143 -7.06 16.87 -5.83
CA ILE A 143 -8.09 17.36 -6.78
C ILE A 143 -8.95 18.50 -6.20
N PRO A 144 -9.51 18.40 -4.97
CA PRO A 144 -10.34 19.50 -4.43
C PRO A 144 -9.55 20.80 -4.27
N LYS A 145 -8.27 20.72 -3.91
CA LYS A 145 -7.39 21.87 -3.74
C LYS A 145 -7.04 22.53 -5.07
N VAL A 146 -6.71 21.74 -6.09
CA VAL A 146 -6.37 22.26 -7.42
C VAL A 146 -7.59 22.94 -8.07
N ARG A 147 -8.79 22.35 -7.98
CA ARG A 147 -10.02 22.97 -8.51
C ARG A 147 -10.35 24.30 -7.82
N LEU A 148 -10.16 24.37 -6.50
CA LEU A 148 -10.37 25.61 -5.75
C LEU A 148 -9.37 26.69 -6.15
N CYS A 149 -8.09 26.35 -6.32
CA CYS A 149 -7.06 27.30 -6.75
C CYS A 149 -7.38 27.87 -8.15
N ILE A 150 -7.70 27.01 -9.12
CA ILE A 150 -8.04 27.43 -10.48
C ILE A 150 -9.29 28.33 -10.49
N LEU A 151 -10.32 27.99 -9.70
CA LEU A 151 -11.51 28.82 -9.59
C LEU A 151 -11.20 30.20 -9.00
N LEU A 152 -10.38 30.26 -7.96
CA LEU A 152 -9.92 31.51 -7.35
C LEU A 152 -9.11 32.35 -8.32
N ASP A 153 -8.19 31.75 -9.08
CA ASP A 153 -7.41 32.45 -10.11
C ASP A 153 -8.32 33.04 -11.20
N VAL A 154 -9.30 32.27 -11.69
CA VAL A 154 -10.29 32.74 -12.67
C VAL A 154 -11.16 33.86 -12.09
N LEU A 155 -11.59 33.74 -10.83
CA LEU A 155 -12.40 34.77 -10.16
C LEU A 155 -11.58 36.06 -9.93
N HIS A 156 -10.32 35.92 -9.54
CA HIS A 156 -9.40 37.05 -9.34
C HIS A 156 -9.14 37.77 -10.66
N PHE A 157 -8.95 37.02 -11.76
CA PHE A 157 -8.86 37.58 -13.11
C PHE A 157 -10.15 38.33 -13.50
N LYS A 158 -11.32 37.73 -13.25
CA LYS A 158 -12.62 38.36 -13.55
C LYS A 158 -12.88 39.62 -12.74
N LEU A 159 -12.47 39.65 -11.47
CA LEU A 159 -12.57 40.82 -10.59
C LEU A 159 -11.60 41.93 -10.95
N ALA A 160 -10.40 41.58 -11.45
CA ALA A 160 -9.45 42.56 -11.98
C ALA A 160 -9.99 43.25 -13.23
N ASP A 161 -10.65 42.50 -14.12
CA ASP A 161 -11.31 43.03 -15.33
C ASP A 161 -12.51 43.95 -15.00
N LEU A 162 -13.28 43.63 -13.95
CA LEU A 162 -14.40 44.46 -13.46
C LEU A 162 -13.96 45.75 -12.73
N ARG A 163 -12.68 45.86 -12.36
CA ARG A 163 -12.11 47.02 -11.67
C ARG A 163 -11.42 48.00 -12.63
N SER A 164 -11.20 47.62 -13.89
CA SER A 164 -10.70 48.49 -14.96
C SER A 164 -11.81 49.22 -15.69
#